data_AF-A0A485AQS3-F1
#
_entry.id   AF-A0A485AQS3-F1
#
_cell.length_a   1.000
_cell.length_b   1.000
_cell.length_c   1.000
_cell.angle_alpha   90.00
_cell.angle_beta   90.00
_cell.angle_gamma   90.00
#
_symmetry.space_group_name_H-M   'P 1'
#
loop_
_entity.id
_entity.type
_entity.pdbx_description
1 polymer ?
#
loop_
_entity_poly.entity_id
_entity_poly.type
_entity_poly.pdbx_seq_one_letter_code
_entity_poly.pdbx_strand_id
1 'polypeptide(L)'
;MNAFSPAQFRAQFPALHDAGVYLDSAATALKPQAVIEATNHFYSLSAVTFIAARFGRSAALNRALRSRPRPGRAPAERTER
;
A
#
# COMPACT_ATOMS: atom_id res chain seq x y z
N MET A 1 -21.63 -26.36 10.65
CA MET A 1 -20.15 -26.33 10.76
C MET A 1 -19.58 -26.12 9.37
N ASN A 2 -18.67 -25.17 9.19
CA ASN A 2 -17.98 -24.98 7.93
C ASN A 2 -16.83 -26.00 7.86
N ALA A 3 -16.79 -26.85 6.82
CA ALA A 3 -15.77 -27.89 6.71
C ALA A 3 -14.42 -27.27 6.37
N PHE A 4 -13.37 -27.64 7.12
CA PHE A 4 -12.02 -27.20 6.81
C PHE A 4 -11.44 -28.03 5.66
N SER A 5 -10.99 -27.36 4.60
CA SER A 5 -10.31 -28.00 3.47
C SER A 5 -8.82 -27.64 3.49
N PRO A 6 -7.92 -28.59 3.83
CA PRO A 6 -6.47 -28.33 3.84
C PRO A 6 -5.92 -27.91 2.48
N ALA A 7 -6.46 -28.46 1.40
CA ALA A 7 -6.04 -28.12 0.05
C ALA A 7 -6.36 -26.66 -0.30
N GLN A 8 -7.57 -26.20 0.06
CA GLN A 8 -7.97 -24.81 -0.15
C GLN A 8 -7.15 -23.84 0.72
N PHE A 9 -6.84 -24.24 1.96
CA PHE A 9 -5.99 -23.44 2.85
C PHE A 9 -4.56 -23.31 2.28
N ARG A 10 -3.94 -24.42 1.85
CA ARG A 10 -2.57 -24.41 1.29
C ARG A 10 -2.46 -23.58 0.01
N ALA A 11 -3.50 -23.55 -0.83
CA ALA A 11 -3.52 -22.75 -2.05
C ALA A 11 -3.38 -21.23 -1.79
N GLN A 12 -3.62 -20.76 -0.57
CA GLN A 12 -3.47 -19.34 -0.22
C GLN A 12 -2.02 -18.92 0.02
N PHE A 13 -1.05 -19.84 0.07
CA PHE A 13 0.34 -19.56 0.43
C PHE A 13 1.26 -19.69 -0.80
N PRO A 14 1.50 -18.60 -1.55
CA PRO A 14 2.30 -18.68 -2.78
C PRO A 14 3.75 -19.13 -2.54
N ALA A 15 4.30 -18.84 -1.36
CA ALA A 15 5.66 -19.25 -0.99
C ALA A 15 5.85 -20.79 -0.95
N LEU A 16 4.78 -21.58 -0.83
CA LEU A 16 4.86 -23.04 -0.84
C LEU A 16 5.18 -23.63 -2.22
N HIS A 17 5.05 -22.86 -3.31
CA HIS A 17 5.44 -23.31 -4.65
C HIS A 17 6.97 -23.42 -4.80
N ASP A 18 7.72 -22.62 -4.03
CA ASP A 18 9.18 -22.51 -4.13
C ASP A 18 9.90 -23.10 -2.90
N ALA A 19 9.29 -23.02 -1.71
CA ALA A 19 9.90 -23.44 -0.44
C ALA A 19 10.03 -24.96 -0.23
N GLY A 20 9.58 -25.79 -1.18
CA GLY A 20 9.55 -27.24 -1.01
C GLY A 20 8.74 -27.66 0.23
N VAL A 21 9.35 -28.46 1.12
CA VAL A 21 8.73 -28.91 2.37
C VAL A 21 9.12 -27.95 3.51
N TYR A 22 8.25 -26.98 3.79
CA TYR A 22 8.44 -26.00 4.86
C TYR A 22 7.99 -26.56 6.22
N LEU A 23 8.93 -26.81 7.14
CA LEU A 23 8.70 -27.38 8.47
C LEU A 23 9.21 -26.47 9.61
N ASP A 24 9.17 -25.15 9.41
CA ASP A 24 9.62 -24.17 10.42
C ASP A 24 8.57 -23.08 10.73
N SER A 25 7.29 -23.46 10.67
CA SER A 25 6.17 -22.55 10.98
C SER A 25 6.17 -22.05 12.42
N ALA A 26 6.87 -22.73 13.33
CA ALA A 26 7.00 -22.34 14.73
C ALA A 26 7.94 -21.13 14.92
N ALA A 27 9.01 -21.03 14.12
CA ALA A 27 9.86 -19.85 14.12
C ALA A 27 9.20 -18.67 13.39
N THR A 28 8.60 -18.91 12.22
CA THR A 28 7.83 -17.89 11.50
C THR A 28 6.80 -18.49 10.56
N ALA A 29 5.58 -17.96 10.56
CA ALA A 29 4.53 -18.43 9.66
C ALA A 29 4.62 -17.74 8.29
N LEU A 30 4.48 -18.54 7.22
CA LEU A 30 4.29 -18.06 5.85
C LEU A 30 3.05 -17.16 5.75
N LYS A 31 3.06 -16.24 4.78
CA LYS A 31 1.96 -15.27 4.61
C LYS A 31 0.98 -15.74 3.54
N PRO A 32 -0.33 -15.74 3.83
CA PRO A 32 -1.33 -15.99 2.80
C PRO A 32 -1.45 -14.77 1.88
N GLN A 33 -2.02 -15.00 0.69
CA GLN A 33 -2.16 -13.99 -0.36
C GLN A 33 -2.85 -12.70 0.15
N ALA A 34 -3.88 -12.84 0.97
CA ALA A 34 -4.60 -11.69 1.53
C ALA A 34 -3.70 -10.72 2.33
N VAL A 35 -2.69 -11.22 3.05
CA VAL A 35 -1.74 -10.36 3.78
C VAL A 35 -0.82 -9.63 2.81
N ILE A 36 -0.34 -10.33 1.79
CA ILE A 36 0.53 -9.76 0.76
C ILE A 36 -0.22 -8.65 0.01
N GLU A 37 -1.45 -8.90 -0.41
CA GLU A 37 -2.31 -7.92 -1.07
C GLU A 37 -2.60 -6.71 -0.18
N ALA A 38 -2.93 -6.93 1.09
CA ALA A 38 -3.19 -5.84 2.03
C ALA A 38 -1.97 -4.95 2.23
N THR A 39 -0.78 -5.54 2.39
CA THR A 39 0.48 -4.80 2.52
C THR A 39 0.83 -4.07 1.24
N ASN A 40 0.69 -4.70 0.08
CA ASN A 40 0.89 -4.06 -1.22
C ASN A 40 -0.06 -2.87 -1.40
N HIS A 41 -1.32 -3.03 -1.04
CA HIS A 41 -2.31 -1.96 -1.12
C HIS A 41 -1.96 -0.80 -0.19
N PHE A 42 -1.54 -1.09 1.04
CA PHE A 42 -1.12 -0.08 2.00
C PHE A 42 0.06 0.77 1.51
N TYR A 43 1.08 0.14 0.90
CA TYR A 43 2.23 0.87 0.39
C TYR A 43 2.00 1.51 -1.00
N SER A 44 1.12 0.95 -1.81
CA SER A 44 0.79 1.50 -3.14
C SER A 44 -0.16 2.70 -3.05
N LEU A 45 -1.04 2.73 -2.04
CA LEU A 45 -1.80 3.93 -1.71
C LEU A 45 -0.95 4.82 -0.81
N SER A 46 -0.52 5.97 -1.33
CA SER A 46 0.04 7.01 -0.46
C SER A 46 -0.96 7.31 0.66
N ALA A 47 -0.53 7.21 1.93
CA ALA A 47 -1.37 7.32 3.14
C ALA A 47 -2.31 8.55 3.15
N VAL A 48 -1.94 9.59 2.40
CA VAL A 48 -2.73 10.80 2.17
C VAL A 48 -4.06 10.53 1.44
N THR A 49 -4.09 9.57 0.51
CA THR A 49 -5.27 9.25 -0.30
C THR A 49 -6.36 8.54 0.52
N PHE A 50 -5.98 7.71 1.49
CA PHE A 50 -6.93 7.02 2.37
C PHE A 50 -7.61 7.98 3.37
N ILE A 51 -6.85 8.91 3.95
CA ILE A 51 -7.40 9.97 4.80
C ILE A 51 -8.34 10.88 3.98
N ALA A 52 -7.93 11.28 2.77
CA ALA A 52 -8.76 12.12 1.91
C ALA A 52 -10.07 11.42 1.45
N ALA A 53 -10.04 10.11 1.19
CA ALA A 53 -11.23 9.34 0.83
C ALA A 53 -12.15 9.08 2.02
N ARG A 54 -11.59 8.87 3.23
CA ARG A 54 -12.36 8.64 4.47
C ARG A 54 -13.06 9.92 4.97
N PHE A 55 -12.48 11.09 4.75
CA PHE A 55 -13.04 12.39 5.15
C PHE A 55 -13.87 13.07 4.06
N GLY A 56 -14.62 12.33 3.23
CA GLY A 56 -15.89 12.77 2.60
C GLY A 56 -15.95 14.12 1.86
N ARG A 57 -14.82 14.77 1.59
CA ARG A 57 -14.68 15.97 0.76
C ARG A 57 -13.32 15.83 0.12
N SER A 58 -13.30 15.91 -1.20
CA SER A 58 -12.25 16.58 -1.97
C SER A 58 -11.57 15.76 -3.08
N ALA A 59 -12.34 15.42 -4.11
CA ALA A 59 -11.75 15.45 -5.45
C ALA A 59 -11.25 16.88 -5.79
N ALA A 60 -11.97 17.91 -5.34
CA ALA A 60 -11.63 19.32 -5.55
C ALA A 60 -10.36 19.80 -4.82
N LEU A 61 -10.18 19.52 -3.52
CA LEU A 61 -8.94 19.88 -2.79
C LEU A 61 -7.72 19.13 -3.34
N ASN A 62 -7.86 17.85 -3.70
CA ASN A 62 -6.78 17.09 -4.33
C ASN A 62 -6.38 17.69 -5.69
N ARG A 63 -7.36 18.11 -6.50
CA ARG A 63 -7.09 18.82 -7.76
C ARG A 63 -6.42 20.17 -7.52
N ALA A 64 -6.88 20.93 -6.51
CA ALA A 64 -6.35 22.25 -6.16
C ALA A 64 -4.92 22.20 -5.58
N LEU A 65 -4.60 21.16 -4.79
CA LEU A 65 -3.24 20.93 -4.28
C LEU A 65 -2.27 20.54 -5.39
N ARG A 66 -2.73 19.77 -6.39
CA ARG A 66 -1.92 19.41 -7.58
C ARG A 66 -1.68 20.58 -8.52
N SER A 67 -2.60 21.56 -8.57
CA SER A 67 -2.45 22.76 -9.39
C SER A 67 -1.73 23.91 -8.70
N ARG A 68 -1.34 23.79 -7.42
CA ARG A 68 -0.57 24.82 -6.74
C ARG A 68 0.90 24.74 -7.13
N PRO A 69 1.51 25.84 -7.62
CA PRO A 69 2.95 25.89 -7.81
C PRO A 69 3.65 25.77 -6.45
N ARG A 70 4.73 24.97 -6.39
CA ARG A 70 5.51 24.74 -5.17
C ARG A 70 6.01 26.09 -4.61
N PRO A 71 5.83 26.39 -3.32
CA PRO A 71 6.40 27.58 -2.73
C PRO A 71 7.90 27.33 -2.55
N GLY A 72 8.73 28.04 -3.31
CA GLY A 72 10.18 27.95 -3.18
C GLY A 72 10.94 27.86 -4.50
N ARG A 73 10.81 28.89 -5.34
CA ARG A 73 11.99 29.43 -6.02
C ARG A 73 11.78 30.93 -6.13
N ALA A 74 12.31 31.65 -5.13
CA ALA A 74 12.35 33.11 -5.16
C ALA A 74 13.07 33.56 -6.44
N PRO A 75 12.53 34.54 -7.20
CA PRO A 75 13.31 35.17 -8.26
C PRO A 75 14.44 35.95 -7.58
N ALA A 76 15.68 35.62 -7.92
CA ALA A 76 16.82 36.44 -7.54
C ALA A 76 16.58 37.85 -8.11
N GLU A 77 16.39 38.81 -7.21
CA GLU A 77 16.30 40.22 -7.57
C GLU A 77 17.58 40.62 -8.30
N ARG A 78 17.44 40.86 -9.61
CA ARG A 78 18.48 41.49 -10.41
C ARG A 78 18.40 42.99 -10.13
N THR A 79 19.24 43.46 -9.22
CA THR A 79 19.55 44.88 -9.04
C THR A 79 20.20 45.39 -10.33
N GLU A 80 19.44 46.06 -11.19
CA GLU A 80 19.99 46.89 -12.27
C GLU A 80 20.46 48.22 -11.67
N ARG A 81 21.72 48.56 -11.96
CA ARG A 81 22.29 49.90 -11.93
C ARG A 81 22.37 50.40 -13.37
#